data_AF-X0RP86-F1
#
_entry.id   AF-X0RP86-F1
#
_cell.length_a   1.000
_cell.length_b   1.000
_cell.length_c   1.000
_cell.angle_alpha   90.00
_cell.angle_beta   90.00
_cell.angle_gamma   90.00
#
_symmetry.space_group_name_H-M   'P 1'
#
loop_
_entity.id
_entity.type
_entity.pdbx_description
1 polymer ?
#
loop_
_entity_poly.entity_id
_entity_poly.type
_entity_poly.pdbx_seq_one_letter_code
_entity_poly.pdbx_strand_id
1 'polypeptide(L)' 'FSEYSGTWEFKQADAGTEVVLDLSYEYDIPLIGSLIKGLLLKKMQQNCDSMLAAIKSKAEQ' A
#
# COMPACT_ATOMS: atom_id res chain seq x y z
N PHE A 1 5.25 -17.18 1.04
CA PHE A 1 5.48 -15.73 1.19
C PHE A 1 6.97 -15.54 1.27
N SER A 2 7.62 -15.14 0.17
CA SER A 2 9.06 -14.84 0.18
C SER A 2 9.32 -13.40 0.64
N GLU A 3 8.45 -12.45 0.29
CA GLU A 3 8.64 -11.05 0.68
C GLU A 3 7.32 -10.25 0.72
N TYR A 4 7.11 -9.53 1.83
CA TYR A 4 6.09 -8.49 1.99
C TYR A 4 6.66 -7.44 2.94
N SER A 5 7.15 -6.34 2.38
CA SER A 5 7.93 -5.33 3.08
C SER A 5 7.61 -3.94 2.53
N GLY A 6 7.91 -2.89 3.28
CA GLY A 6 7.57 -1.54 2.87
C GLY A 6 8.03 -0.50 3.84
N THR A 7 7.84 0.76 3.47
CA THR A 7 8.22 1.91 4.28
C THR A 7 7.06 2.88 4.38
N TRP A 8 6.97 3.48 5.56
CA TRP A 8 6.15 4.65 5.80
C TRP A 8 7.05 5.87 5.90
N GLU A 9 6.74 6.89 5.12
CA GLU A 9 7.45 8.16 5.18
C GLU A 9 6.47 9.28 5.52
N PHE A 10 6.84 10.13 6.47
CA PHE A 10 6.05 11.26 6.93
C PHE A 10 6.87 12.51 6.66
N LYS A 11 6.42 13.33 5.71
CA LYS A 11 7.11 14.56 5.29
C LYS A 11 6.30 15.77 5.71
N GLN A 12 7.00 16.81 6.13
CA GLN A 12 6.37 18.12 6.28
C GLN A 12 5.92 18.62 4.90
N ALA A 13 4.66 19.01 4.81
CA ALA A 13 4.07 19.68 3.65
C ALA A 13 3.57 21.07 4.04
N ASP A 14 3.30 21.93 3.06
CA ASP A 14 2.91 23.34 3.27
C ASP A 14 1.79 23.52 4.31
N ALA A 15 0.83 22.59 4.34
CA ALA A 15 -0.30 22.59 5.25
C ALA A 15 -0.53 21.21 5.90
N GLY A 16 0.51 20.63 6.50
CA GLY A 16 0.37 19.41 7.31
C GLY A 16 1.49 18.40 7.08
N THR A 17 1.12 17.12 7.05
CA THR A 17 2.05 16.01 6.79
C THR A 17 1.61 15.26 5.55
N GLU A 18 2.51 15.14 4.58
CA GLU A 18 2.36 14.17 3.49
C GLU A 18 2.81 12.80 4.00
N VAL A 19 1.93 11.79 3.85
CA VAL A 19 2.22 10.42 4.26
C VAL A 19 2.33 9.56 3.02
N VAL A 20 3.47 8.91 2.85
CA VAL A 20 3.76 7.99 1.74
C VAL A 20 3.88 6.58 2.30
N LEU A 21 3.21 5.63 1.65
CA LEU A 21 3.31 4.20 1.92
C LEU A 21 3.83 3.49 0.67
N ASP A 22 5.06 3.01 0.75
CA ASP A 22 5.67 2.16 -0.27
C ASP A 22 5.60 0.71 0.17
N LEU A 23 5.06 -0.16 -0.68
CA LEU A 23 4.91 -1.59 -0.40
C LEU A 23 5.50 -2.42 -1.55
N SER A 24 6.46 -3.27 -1.19
CA SER A 24 7.04 -4.31 -2.05
C SER A 24 6.54 -5.67 -1.61
N TYR A 25 6.06 -6.47 -2.56
CA TYR A 25 5.60 -7.81 -2.27
C TYR A 25 5.93 -8.76 -3.41
N GLU A 26 6.23 -10.00 -3.06
CA GLU A 26 6.42 -11.08 -4.02
C GLU A 26 5.37 -12.17 -3.80
N TYR A 27 4.72 -12.57 -4.88
CA TYR A 27 3.75 -13.64 -4.89
C TYR A 27 4.12 -14.65 -5.98
N ASP A 28 4.66 -15.79 -5.55
CA ASP A 28 4.82 -16.96 -6.41
C ASP A 28 3.55 -17.80 -6.36
N ILE A 29 2.74 -17.72 -7.43
CA ILE A 29 1.54 -18.55 -7.60
C ILE A 29 1.71 -19.38 -8.88
N PRO A 30 2.00 -20.70 -8.74
CA PRO A 30 2.08 -21.59 -9.88
C PRO A 30 0.77 -21.61 -10.69
N LEU A 31 0.87 -21.75 -12.01
CA LEU A 31 -0.22 -21.97 -12.98
C LEU A 31 -1.22 -20.82 -13.23
N ILE A 32 -1.46 -19.93 -12.27
CA ILE A 32 -2.49 -18.87 -12.37
C ILE A 32 -1.89 -17.46 -12.27
N GLY A 33 -0.60 -17.33 -11.95
CA GLY A 33 0.07 -16.05 -11.66
C GLY A 33 -0.20 -14.93 -12.66
N SER A 34 -0.19 -15.20 -13.97
CA SER A 34 -0.45 -14.18 -15.00
C SER A 34 -1.91 -13.69 -15.04
N LEU A 35 -2.88 -14.54 -14.75
CA LEU A 35 -4.31 -14.21 -14.80
C LEU A 35 -4.73 -13.32 -13.63
N ILE A 36 -4.16 -13.55 -12.44
CA ILE A 36 -4.55 -12.85 -11.21
C ILE A 36 -3.60 -11.71 -10.83
N LYS A 37 -2.44 -11.56 -11.48
CA LYS A 37 -1.46 -10.51 -11.16
C LYS A 37 -2.09 -9.12 -11.08
N GLY A 38 -2.92 -8.76 -12.07
CA GLY A 38 -3.60 -7.46 -12.11
C GLY A 38 -4.62 -7.28 -10.99
N LEU A 39 -5.39 -8.33 -10.67
CA LEU A 39 -6.35 -8.31 -9.57
C LEU A 39 -5.65 -8.18 -8.22
N LEU A 40 -4.55 -8.91 -8.02
CA LEU A 40 -3.75 -8.86 -6.81
C LEU A 40 -3.15 -7.46 -6.62
N LEU A 41 -2.56 -6.87 -7.67
CA LEU A 41 -2.04 -5.50 -7.64
C LEU A 41 -3.14 -4.51 -7.24
N LYS A 42 -4.32 -4.62 -7.86
CA LYS A 42 -5.46 -3.77 -7.53
C LYS A 42 -5.88 -3.92 -6.05
N LYS A 43 -5.88 -5.14 -5.52
CA LYS A 43 -6.24 -5.40 -4.12
C LYS A 43 -5.20 -4.86 -3.14
N MET A 44 -3.91 -4.98 -3.47
CA MET A 44 -2.84 -4.41 -2.65
C MET A 44 -2.91 -2.89 -2.65
N GLN A 45 -3.13 -2.25 -3.80
CA GLN A 45 -3.33 -0.80 -3.88
C GLN A 45 -4.53 -0.35 -3.04
N GLN A 46 -5.68 -1.02 -3.18
CA GLN A 46 -6.89 -0.71 -2.39
C GLN A 46 -6.63 -0.82 -0.88
N ASN A 47 -5.81 -1.78 -0.46
CA ASN A 47 -5.43 -1.95 0.93
C ASN A 47 -4.58 -0.76 1.42
N CYS A 48 -3.54 -0.39 0.66
CA CYS A 48 -2.71 0.79 0.94
C CYS A 48 -3.53 2.08 1.02
N ASP A 49 -4.43 2.31 0.06
CA ASP A 49 -5.29 3.50 0.03
C ASP A 49 -6.21 3.56 1.27
N SER A 50 -6.75 2.42 1.68
CA SER A 50 -7.61 2.32 2.86
C SER A 50 -6.85 2.65 4.15
N MET A 51 -5.60 2.19 4.27
CA MET A 51 -4.74 2.51 5.41
C MET A 51 -4.39 4.00 5.47
N LEU A 52 -4.03 4.61 4.34
CA LEU A 52 -3.74 6.05 4.25
C LEU A 52 -4.98 6.89 4.60
N ALA A 53 -6.15 6.51 4.08
CA ALA A 53 -7.41 7.20 4.37
C ALA A 53 -7.78 7.12 5.87
N ALA A 54 -7.57 5.97 6.50
CA ALA A 54 -7.84 5.79 7.93
C ALA A 54 -6.92 6.65 8.81
N ILE A 55 -5.61 6.70 8.49
CA ILE A 55 -4.65 7.53 9.22
C ILE A 55 -4.98 9.01 9.06
N LYS A 56 -5.26 9.46 7.83
CA LYS A 56 -5.67 10.85 7.56
C LYS A 56 -6.91 11.21 8.37
N SER A 57 -7.96 10.40 8.29
CA SER A 57 -9.20 10.59 9.06
C SER A 57 -8.96 10.67 10.56
N LYS A 58 -8.04 9.85 11.10
CA LYS A 58 -7.74 9.86 12.53
C LYS A 58 -6.89 11.06 12.97
N ALA A 59 -5.97 11.52 12.11
CA ALA A 59 -5.08 12.63 12.40
C ALA A 59 -5.73 14.02 12.23
N GLU A 60 -6.74 14.12 11.36
CA GLU A 60 -7.45 15.37 11.05
C GLU A 60 -8.79 15.52 11.80
N GLN A 61 -9.10 14.60 12.72
CA GLN A 61 -10.20 14.72 13.70
C GLN A 61 -9.87 15.79 14.75
#